data_AF-A0A9E1XM20-F1
#
_entry.id   AF-A0A9E1XM20-F1
#
_cell.length_a   1.000
_cell.length_b   1.000
_cell.length_c   1.000
_cell.angle_alpha   90.00
_cell.angle_beta   90.00
_cell.angle_gamma   90.00
#
_symmetry.space_group_name_H-M   'P 1'
#
loop_
_entity.id
_entity.type
_entity.pdbx_description
1 polymer ?
#
loop_
_entity_poly.entity_id
_entity_poly.type
_entity_poly.pdbx_seq_one_letter_code
_entity_poly.pdbx_strand_id
1 'polypeptide(L)'
;MPTLHIDDQAVTVPDGAVVLSAARELGITVPTLCHRDDLVPSASCMVCAMRDEATGRFLPSCSSRALDGMRLDASSDKVHEFRKEALELLLGEHAGDCEAPCRLVCPYGFDVPDVLRRLTAGETASAACPADCPAPCEKACRRGRHDSAVAIRELLALYRGDGEDAPRKRIASECRLGRLREGEMDEFLKLAEPGPRAASVTPETAAAEAARCLHCDCRDAVDCKLRAFAREYGADAARHRGPERTHVEIVPVGEGYVFEPAKCVSCGICVRLGEARGGKLSLTFLNRGYDVRVGPPVGVSFAEALGELAEEIVAACPTGALARR
;
A
#
# COMPACT_ATOMS: atom_id res chain seq x y z
N MET A 1 18.87 -5.47 33.61
CA MET A 1 17.51 -6.00 33.32
C MET A 1 16.50 -5.00 33.87
N PRO A 2 16.06 -4.05 33.06
CA PRO A 2 15.05 -3.06 33.46
C PRO A 2 13.69 -3.74 33.69
N THR A 3 12.96 -3.27 34.70
CA THR A 3 11.56 -3.61 34.94
C THR A 3 10.68 -2.41 34.64
N LEU A 4 9.67 -2.59 33.79
CA LEU A 4 8.73 -1.55 33.38
C LEU A 4 7.30 -2.07 33.45
N HIS A 5 6.32 -1.16 33.41
CA HIS A 5 4.90 -1.48 33.35
C HIS A 5 4.32 -0.97 32.03
N ILE A 6 3.52 -1.81 31.37
CA ILE A 6 2.76 -1.44 30.17
C ILE A 6 1.31 -1.86 30.42
N ASP A 7 0.37 -0.91 30.37
CA ASP A 7 -1.05 -1.13 30.70
C ASP A 7 -1.21 -1.86 32.06
N ASP A 8 -0.55 -1.32 33.10
CA ASP A 8 -0.48 -1.84 34.47
C ASP A 8 0.18 -3.23 34.64
N GLN A 9 0.67 -3.86 33.57
CA GLN A 9 1.34 -5.15 33.62
C GLN A 9 2.86 -4.99 33.69
N ALA A 10 3.48 -5.58 34.73
CA ALA A 10 4.92 -5.54 34.92
C ALA A 10 5.64 -6.55 34.02
N VAL A 11 6.76 -6.15 33.44
CA VAL A 11 7.65 -7.00 32.65
C VAL A 11 9.10 -6.64 32.93
N THR A 12 9.96 -7.65 32.97
CA THR A 12 11.42 -7.48 33.14
C THR A 12 12.11 -8.02 31.91
N VAL A 13 12.81 -7.16 31.17
CA VAL A 13 13.44 -7.50 29.89
C VAL A 13 14.97 -7.48 29.98
N PRO A 14 15.68 -8.10 29.02
CA PRO A 14 17.14 -7.97 28.92
C PRO A 14 17.61 -6.53 28.79
N ASP A 15 18.83 -6.26 29.24
CA ASP A 15 19.41 -4.92 29.13
C ASP A 15 19.54 -4.50 27.66
N GLY A 16 19.16 -3.26 27.35
CA GLY A 16 19.19 -2.72 26.00
C GLY A 16 18.01 -3.12 25.10
N ALA A 17 17.05 -3.92 25.58
CA ALA A 17 15.80 -4.21 24.86
C ALA A 17 15.00 -2.93 24.55
N VAL A 18 14.18 -2.97 23.50
CA VAL A 18 13.26 -1.88 23.16
C VAL A 18 11.90 -2.09 23.82
N VAL A 19 11.16 -1.01 24.01
CA VAL A 19 9.82 -1.05 24.61
C VAL A 19 8.88 -1.99 23.83
N LEU A 20 8.99 -2.05 22.51
CA LEU A 20 8.15 -2.93 21.69
C LEU A 20 8.33 -4.41 22.02
N SER A 21 9.55 -4.88 22.31
CA SER A 21 9.76 -6.28 22.70
C SER A 21 9.17 -6.57 24.07
N ALA A 22 9.25 -5.62 25.01
CA ALA A 22 8.61 -5.73 26.32
C ALA A 22 7.08 -5.87 26.20
N ALA A 23 6.44 -5.09 25.33
CA ALA A 23 5.01 -5.21 25.07
C ALA A 23 4.63 -6.57 24.46
N ARG A 24 5.45 -7.09 23.55
CA ARG A 24 5.25 -8.43 22.95
C ARG A 24 5.35 -9.55 23.98
N GLU A 25 6.28 -9.46 24.94
CA GLU A 25 6.39 -10.44 26.04
C GLU A 25 5.13 -10.50 26.90
N LEU A 26 4.43 -9.37 27.04
CA LEU A 26 3.14 -9.27 27.72
C LEU A 26 1.94 -9.69 26.85
N GLY A 27 2.15 -10.05 25.59
CA GLY A 27 1.07 -10.34 24.64
C GLY A 27 0.29 -9.09 24.18
N ILE A 28 0.79 -7.89 24.47
CA ILE A 28 0.18 -6.64 24.03
C ILE A 28 0.50 -6.44 22.54
N THR A 29 -0.55 -6.40 21.71
CA THR A 29 -0.41 -6.19 20.27
C THR A 29 -0.21 -4.70 19.98
N VAL A 30 0.97 -4.36 19.46
CA VAL A 30 1.33 -2.99 19.08
C VAL A 30 1.50 -2.92 17.57
N PRO A 31 0.74 -2.09 16.85
CA PRO A 31 0.84 -2.02 15.40
C PRO A 31 2.18 -1.40 14.97
N THR A 32 2.75 -1.94 13.89
CA THR A 32 4.00 -1.43 13.33
C THR A 32 3.95 -1.40 11.81
N LEU A 33 4.24 -0.23 11.23
CA LEU A 33 4.33 -0.06 9.78
C LEU A 33 5.78 -0.12 9.26
N CYS A 34 6.67 0.68 9.85
CA CYS A 34 8.07 0.79 9.42
C CYS A 34 9.04 -0.14 10.17
N HIS A 35 8.58 -0.86 11.20
CA HIS A 35 9.42 -1.75 12.00
C HIS A 35 9.55 -3.13 11.34
N ARG A 36 10.74 -3.72 11.49
CA ARG A 36 11.08 -5.09 11.10
C ARG A 36 12.16 -5.58 12.06
N ASP A 37 12.02 -6.80 12.56
CA ASP A 37 12.87 -7.33 13.63
C ASP A 37 14.32 -7.56 13.20
N ASP A 38 14.54 -7.75 11.90
CA ASP A 38 15.85 -7.95 11.29
C ASP A 38 16.53 -6.64 10.83
N LEU A 39 15.94 -5.48 11.11
CA LEU A 39 16.45 -4.17 10.71
C LEU A 39 16.58 -3.22 11.90
N VAL A 40 17.50 -2.26 11.79
CA VAL A 40 17.63 -1.17 12.78
C VAL A 40 16.34 -0.31 12.76
N PRO A 41 15.69 -0.04 13.90
CA PRO A 41 14.47 0.76 13.95
C PRO A 41 14.67 2.21 13.48
N SER A 42 13.74 2.74 12.67
CA SER A 42 13.76 4.13 12.19
C SER A 42 12.77 5.08 12.90
N ALA A 43 11.73 4.52 13.52
CA ALA A 43 10.62 5.26 14.14
C ALA A 43 9.89 6.27 13.23
N SER A 44 9.98 6.14 11.91
CA SER A 44 9.42 7.14 10.98
C SER A 44 7.89 7.19 10.96
N CYS A 45 7.21 6.05 11.14
CA CYS A 45 5.74 6.01 11.00
C CYS A 45 4.96 6.43 12.24
N MET A 46 5.56 6.41 13.44
CA MET A 46 4.92 6.66 14.74
C MET A 46 3.67 5.82 15.10
N VAL A 47 3.26 4.87 14.26
CA VAL A 47 2.11 3.97 14.52
C VAL A 47 2.33 3.10 15.77
N CYS A 48 3.57 2.78 16.11
CA CYS A 48 3.91 1.99 17.30
C CYS A 48 3.93 2.81 18.60
N ALA A 49 3.49 4.07 18.57
CA ALA A 49 3.63 4.96 19.72
C ALA A 49 2.89 4.44 20.97
N MET A 50 3.50 4.73 22.12
CA MET A 50 2.94 4.55 23.45
C MET A 50 3.07 5.86 24.21
N ARG A 51 2.20 6.06 25.19
CA ARG A 51 2.22 7.25 26.04
C ARG A 51 2.98 6.94 27.33
N ASP A 52 3.99 7.73 27.63
CA ASP A 52 4.63 7.72 28.94
C ASP A 52 3.71 8.43 29.95
N GLU A 53 3.31 7.71 30.99
CA GLU A 53 2.39 8.23 31.99
C GLU A 53 3.01 9.33 32.86
N ALA A 54 4.32 9.25 33.11
CA ALA A 54 5.01 10.21 33.97
C ALA A 54 5.16 11.57 33.30
N THR A 55 5.47 11.59 32.00
CA THR A 55 5.69 12.84 31.24
C THR A 55 4.48 13.27 30.42
N GLY A 56 3.53 12.35 30.17
CA GLY A 56 2.39 12.52 29.28
C GLY A 56 2.75 12.56 27.79
N ARG A 57 4.03 12.34 27.43
CA ARG A 57 4.52 12.39 26.04
C ARG A 57 4.37 11.04 25.35
N PHE A 58 4.30 11.07 24.02
CA PHE A 58 4.33 9.87 23.20
C PHE A 58 5.75 9.53 22.79
N LEU A 59 6.08 8.24 22.78
CA LEU A 59 7.37 7.70 22.34
C LEU A 59 7.18 6.51 21.40
N PRO A 60 8.05 6.33 20.40
CA PRO A 60 8.01 5.18 19.51
C PRO A 60 8.51 3.92 20.24
N SER A 61 7.62 2.96 20.48
CA SER A 61 8.00 1.72 21.17
C SER A 61 9.05 0.90 20.42
N CYS A 62 9.08 0.97 19.08
CA CYS A 62 10.00 0.19 18.25
C CYS A 62 11.47 0.58 18.39
N SER A 63 11.78 1.81 18.81
CA SER A 63 13.16 2.32 18.92
C SER A 63 13.54 2.77 20.32
N SER A 64 12.57 3.12 21.17
CA SER A 64 12.85 3.56 22.53
C SER A 64 13.34 2.39 23.39
N ARG A 65 14.43 2.60 24.11
CA ARG A 65 14.98 1.61 25.06
C ARG A 65 14.06 1.46 26.27
N ALA A 66 13.88 0.22 26.71
CA ALA A 66 13.23 -0.06 27.99
C ALA A 66 14.17 0.38 29.12
N LEU A 67 13.68 1.25 30.00
CA LEU A 67 14.39 1.71 31.20
C LEU A 67 13.62 1.26 32.44
N ASP A 68 14.37 1.08 33.53
CA ASP A 68 13.78 0.67 34.80
C ASP A 68 12.81 1.73 35.33
N GLY A 69 11.66 1.29 35.84
CA GLY A 69 10.62 2.15 36.39
C GLY A 69 9.73 2.86 35.37
N MET A 70 9.88 2.63 34.06
CA MET A 70 8.96 3.19 33.07
C MET A 70 7.53 2.68 33.29
N ARG A 71 6.55 3.57 33.08
CA ARG A 71 5.12 3.26 33.07
C ARG A 71 4.51 3.78 31.78
N LEU A 72 4.02 2.86 30.96
CA LEU A 72 3.57 3.13 29.61
C LEU A 72 2.12 2.71 29.42
N ASP A 73 1.40 3.57 28.71
CA ASP A 73 0.05 3.34 28.23
C ASP A 73 0.15 3.02 26.73
N ALA A 74 -0.32 1.84 26.35
CA ALA A 74 -0.28 1.32 24.98
C ALA A 74 -1.67 1.16 24.34
N SER A 75 -2.74 1.25 25.15
CA SER A 75 -4.09 0.83 24.76
C SER A 75 -5.19 1.85 25.06
N SER A 76 -4.92 2.95 25.76
CA SER A 76 -5.97 3.93 26.06
C SER A 76 -6.48 4.67 24.82
N ASP A 77 -7.64 5.33 24.96
CA ASP A 77 -8.20 6.22 23.94
C ASP A 77 -7.22 7.29 23.47
N LYS A 78 -6.32 7.77 24.36
CA LYS A 78 -5.31 8.77 23.99
C LYS A 78 -4.28 8.18 23.03
N VAL A 79 -3.90 6.93 23.23
CA VAL A 79 -2.98 6.21 22.34
C VAL A 79 -3.66 5.87 21.03
N HIS A 80 -4.93 5.45 21.09
CA HIS A 80 -5.73 5.20 19.90
C HIS A 80 -5.82 6.45 19.01
N GLU A 81 -6.21 7.60 19.57
CA GLU A 81 -6.32 8.85 18.81
C GLU A 81 -4.96 9.31 18.26
N PHE A 82 -3.87 9.17 19.02
CA PHE A 82 -2.54 9.50 18.51
C PHE A 82 -2.13 8.62 17.31
N ARG A 83 -2.38 7.31 17.39
CA ARG A 83 -2.09 6.38 16.29
C ARG A 83 -2.95 6.67 15.07
N LYS A 84 -4.23 7.00 15.29
CA LYS A 84 -5.14 7.44 14.23
C LYS A 84 -4.62 8.70 13.54
N GLU A 85 -4.24 9.74 14.28
CA GLU A 85 -3.67 10.97 13.71
C GLU A 85 -2.38 10.68 12.92
N ALA A 86 -1.50 9.81 13.43
CA ALA A 86 -0.31 9.39 12.70
C ALA A 86 -0.65 8.72 11.36
N LEU A 87 -1.66 7.84 11.33
CA LEU A 87 -2.14 7.21 10.10
C LEU A 87 -2.77 8.24 9.14
N GLU A 88 -3.57 9.18 9.64
CA GLU A 88 -4.18 10.23 8.82
C GLU A 88 -3.14 11.16 8.21
N LEU A 89 -2.03 11.44 8.89
CA LEU A 89 -0.90 12.19 8.33
C LEU A 89 -0.21 11.40 7.20
N LEU A 90 0.06 10.10 7.39
CA LEU A 90 0.64 9.24 6.35
C LEU A 90 -0.28 9.16 5.12
N LEU A 91 -1.60 9.08 5.34
CA LEU A 91 -2.60 9.07 4.27
C LEU A 91 -2.71 10.42 3.55
N GLY A 92 -2.43 11.53 4.23
CA GLY A 92 -2.49 12.88 3.66
C GLY A 92 -1.48 13.14 2.53
N GLU A 93 -0.38 12.39 2.50
CA GLU A 93 0.63 12.42 1.43
C GLU A 93 0.52 11.21 0.47
N HIS A 94 -0.18 10.15 0.88
CA HIS A 94 -0.40 8.95 0.09
C HIS A 94 -1.43 9.18 -1.02
N ALA A 95 -0.99 9.12 -2.27
CA ALA A 95 -1.82 9.30 -3.45
C ALA A 95 -1.91 8.02 -4.29
N GLY A 96 -3.13 7.54 -4.48
CA GLY A 96 -3.46 6.37 -5.28
C GLY A 96 -4.92 6.00 -5.10
N ASP A 97 -5.47 5.19 -6.00
CA ASP A 97 -6.77 4.56 -5.75
C ASP A 97 -6.52 3.25 -4.99
N CYS A 98 -6.95 3.16 -3.72
CA CYS A 98 -6.93 1.88 -3.00
C CYS A 98 -7.83 0.84 -3.69
N GLU A 99 -8.94 1.30 -4.24
CA GLU A 99 -9.91 0.51 -5.01
C GLU A 99 -10.12 1.17 -6.37
N ALA A 100 -9.97 0.41 -7.45
CA ALA A 100 -10.18 0.96 -8.78
C ALA A 100 -11.62 1.48 -8.99
N PRO A 101 -11.80 2.50 -9.84
CA PRO A 101 -13.12 3.02 -10.20
C PRO A 101 -14.07 1.93 -10.71
N CYS A 102 -13.58 0.97 -11.50
CA CYS A 102 -14.38 -0.11 -12.08
C CYS A 102 -14.96 -1.07 -11.02
N ARG A 103 -14.24 -1.27 -9.90
CA ARG A 103 -14.72 -2.08 -8.78
C ARG A 103 -15.73 -1.32 -7.93
N LEU A 104 -15.44 -0.05 -7.61
CA LEU A 104 -16.31 0.78 -6.77
C LEU A 104 -17.70 1.02 -7.36
N VAL A 105 -17.84 1.02 -8.68
CA VAL A 105 -19.14 1.21 -9.36
C VAL A 105 -19.85 -0.10 -9.70
N CYS A 106 -19.25 -1.26 -9.40
CA CYS A 106 -19.81 -2.55 -9.76
C CYS A 106 -20.94 -2.93 -8.80
N PRO A 107 -22.21 -3.04 -9.25
CA PRO A 107 -23.33 -3.37 -8.38
C PRO A 107 -23.31 -4.82 -7.91
N TYR A 108 -22.53 -5.67 -8.59
CA TYR A 108 -22.37 -7.08 -8.26
C TYR A 108 -21.13 -7.35 -7.39
N GLY A 109 -20.32 -6.34 -7.10
CA GLY A 109 -19.15 -6.50 -6.22
C GLY A 109 -17.88 -7.07 -6.86
N PHE A 110 -17.91 -7.39 -8.16
CA PHE A 110 -16.76 -8.00 -8.85
C PHE A 110 -15.45 -7.24 -8.62
N ASP A 111 -14.40 -8.01 -8.31
CA ASP A 111 -13.03 -7.53 -8.28
C ASP A 111 -12.45 -7.39 -9.68
N VAL A 112 -12.92 -6.38 -10.42
CA VAL A 112 -12.54 -6.18 -11.82
C VAL A 112 -11.01 -6.23 -12.01
N PRO A 113 -10.18 -5.50 -11.25
CA PRO A 113 -8.72 -5.57 -11.44
C PRO A 113 -8.12 -6.95 -11.27
N ASP A 114 -8.59 -7.73 -10.28
CA ASP A 114 -8.13 -9.10 -10.07
C ASP A 114 -8.48 -10.00 -11.27
N VAL A 115 -9.74 -9.95 -11.72
CA VAL A 115 -10.18 -10.69 -12.90
C VAL A 115 -9.34 -10.37 -14.13
N LEU A 116 -9.07 -9.08 -14.38
CA LEU A 116 -8.25 -8.66 -15.52
C LEU A 116 -6.82 -9.21 -15.41
N ARG A 117 -6.20 -9.19 -14.22
CA ARG A 117 -4.87 -9.78 -14.02
C ARG A 117 -4.86 -11.29 -14.28
N ARG A 118 -5.85 -12.01 -13.77
CA ARG A 118 -5.99 -13.47 -13.95
C ARG A 118 -6.19 -13.84 -15.42
N LEU A 119 -7.03 -13.09 -16.15
CA LEU A 119 -7.22 -13.28 -17.59
C LEU A 119 -5.93 -12.99 -18.38
N THR A 120 -5.18 -11.94 -18.04
CA THR A 120 -3.87 -11.65 -18.65
C THR A 120 -2.87 -12.80 -18.38
N ALA A 121 -2.93 -13.43 -17.21
CA ALA A 121 -2.14 -14.61 -16.86
C ALA A 121 -2.61 -15.92 -17.54
N GLY A 122 -3.68 -15.87 -18.34
CA GLY A 122 -4.24 -17.03 -19.03
C GLY A 122 -5.10 -17.94 -18.15
N GLU A 123 -5.46 -17.50 -16.94
CA GLU A 123 -6.42 -18.22 -16.11
C GLU A 123 -7.83 -18.10 -16.71
N THR A 124 -8.52 -19.22 -16.83
CA THR A 124 -9.88 -19.28 -17.36
C THR A 124 -10.87 -19.64 -16.26
N ALA A 125 -12.07 -19.07 -16.30
CA ALA A 125 -13.18 -19.46 -15.44
C ALA A 125 -14.49 -19.50 -16.25
N SER A 126 -15.60 -19.84 -15.60
CA SER A 126 -16.94 -19.85 -16.21
C SER A 126 -17.73 -18.59 -15.83
N ALA A 127 -18.85 -18.29 -16.47
CA ALA A 127 -19.48 -16.95 -16.42
C ALA A 127 -19.99 -16.47 -15.04
N ALA A 128 -19.87 -15.15 -14.78
CA ALA A 128 -20.52 -14.48 -13.63
C ALA A 128 -21.24 -13.15 -13.91
N CYS A 129 -20.88 -12.38 -14.94
CA CYS A 129 -21.55 -11.08 -15.20
C CYS A 129 -22.90 -11.26 -15.94
N PRO A 130 -24.02 -10.65 -15.47
CA PRO A 130 -25.32 -10.75 -16.15
C PRO A 130 -25.32 -10.10 -17.54
N ALA A 131 -26.02 -10.73 -18.49
CA ALA A 131 -26.10 -10.27 -19.88
C ALA A 131 -26.77 -8.88 -20.03
N ASP A 132 -27.70 -8.56 -19.13
CA ASP A 132 -28.42 -7.28 -19.05
C ASP A 132 -27.64 -6.19 -18.29
N CYS A 133 -26.40 -6.48 -17.86
CA CYS A 133 -25.57 -5.52 -17.13
C CYS A 133 -25.33 -4.24 -17.95
N PRO A 134 -25.59 -3.03 -17.38
CA PRO A 134 -25.41 -1.75 -18.07
C PRO A 134 -23.94 -1.28 -18.14
N ALA A 135 -22.99 -2.16 -17.82
CA ALA A 135 -21.54 -1.95 -17.83
C ALA A 135 -21.07 -0.65 -17.15
N PRO A 136 -21.41 -0.41 -15.87
CA PRO A 136 -20.96 0.80 -15.16
C PRO A 136 -19.43 0.84 -15.02
N CYS A 137 -18.79 -0.32 -14.91
CA CYS A 137 -17.34 -0.46 -14.86
C CYS A 137 -16.62 0.11 -16.11
N GLU A 138 -17.20 -0.06 -17.30
CA GLU A 138 -16.65 0.47 -18.54
C GLU A 138 -16.83 1.99 -18.63
N LYS A 139 -17.96 2.52 -18.15
CA LYS A 139 -18.19 3.97 -18.04
C LYS A 139 -17.23 4.65 -17.07
N ALA A 140 -16.82 3.94 -16.01
CA ALA A 140 -15.85 4.42 -15.03
C ALA A 140 -14.38 4.14 -15.42
N CYS A 141 -14.13 3.38 -16.49
CA CYS A 141 -12.78 2.99 -16.90
C CYS A 141 -11.94 4.22 -17.27
N ARG A 142 -10.80 4.40 -16.60
CA ARG A 142 -9.89 5.55 -16.85
C ARG A 142 -9.39 5.55 -18.31
N ARG A 143 -9.15 4.38 -18.89
CA ARG A 143 -8.70 4.23 -20.29
C ARG A 143 -9.68 4.78 -21.31
N GLY A 144 -10.98 4.75 -21.01
CA GLY A 144 -12.01 5.31 -21.90
C GLY A 144 -11.89 6.81 -22.14
N ARG A 145 -11.10 7.53 -21.33
CA ARG A 145 -10.79 8.96 -21.55
C ARG A 145 -9.59 9.20 -22.47
N HIS A 146 -8.83 8.16 -22.79
CA HIS A 146 -7.67 8.22 -23.67
C HIS A 146 -8.02 7.72 -25.07
N ASP A 147 -8.43 6.45 -25.19
CA ASP A 147 -8.82 5.83 -26.45
C ASP A 147 -10.21 5.20 -26.33
N SER A 148 -10.29 4.02 -25.72
CA SER A 148 -11.52 3.26 -25.54
C SER A 148 -11.42 2.40 -24.29
N ALA A 149 -12.52 2.29 -23.55
CA ALA A 149 -12.57 1.48 -22.35
C ALA A 149 -12.17 0.02 -22.64
N VAL A 150 -11.62 -0.65 -21.64
CA VAL A 150 -11.50 -2.11 -21.65
C VAL A 150 -12.90 -2.73 -21.72
N ALA A 151 -13.08 -3.80 -22.47
CA ALA A 151 -14.34 -4.55 -22.59
C ALA A 151 -14.63 -5.38 -21.31
N ILE A 152 -14.67 -4.70 -20.17
CA ILE A 152 -14.75 -5.31 -18.84
C ILE A 152 -15.98 -6.19 -18.71
N ARG A 153 -17.15 -5.79 -19.23
CA ARG A 153 -18.36 -6.60 -19.08
C ARG A 153 -18.20 -7.97 -19.74
N GLU A 154 -17.62 -8.00 -20.94
CA GLU A 154 -17.41 -9.24 -21.67
C GLU A 154 -16.32 -10.10 -21.01
N LEU A 155 -15.23 -9.47 -20.53
CA LEU A 155 -14.21 -10.18 -19.75
C LEU A 155 -14.77 -10.79 -18.46
N LEU A 156 -15.60 -10.06 -17.71
CA LEU A 156 -16.30 -10.59 -16.54
C LEU A 156 -17.35 -11.65 -16.91
N ALA A 157 -17.90 -11.65 -18.12
CA ALA A 157 -18.80 -12.72 -18.58
C ALA A 157 -18.03 -14.02 -18.86
N LEU A 158 -16.72 -13.95 -19.08
CA LEU A 158 -15.83 -15.10 -19.24
C LEU A 158 -15.23 -15.58 -17.90
N TYR A 159 -15.58 -14.95 -16.78
CA TYR A 159 -14.92 -15.20 -15.51
C TYR A 159 -15.88 -15.25 -14.31
N ARG A 160 -15.70 -16.21 -13.41
CA ARG A 160 -16.41 -16.33 -12.13
C ARG A 160 -15.35 -16.44 -11.06
N GLY A 161 -15.33 -15.45 -10.17
CA GLY A 161 -14.45 -15.47 -9.02
C GLY A 161 -14.94 -16.47 -7.97
N ASP A 162 -14.01 -16.94 -7.15
CA ASP A 162 -14.28 -17.66 -5.91
C ASP A 162 -14.57 -16.71 -4.73
N GLY A 163 -14.65 -15.40 -5.01
CA GLY A 163 -14.83 -14.36 -4.01
C GLY A 163 -16.27 -14.22 -3.53
N GLU A 164 -16.42 -13.67 -2.33
CA GLU A 164 -17.73 -13.20 -1.84
C GLU A 164 -18.09 -11.91 -2.60
N ASP A 165 -18.70 -12.08 -3.77
CA ASP A 165 -19.19 -11.00 -4.62
C ASP A 165 -20.30 -10.21 -3.90
N ALA A 166 -19.91 -9.12 -3.24
CA ALA A 166 -20.81 -8.19 -2.58
C ALA A 166 -20.48 -6.74 -2.99
N PRO A 167 -21.50 -5.89 -3.22
CA PRO A 167 -21.28 -4.48 -3.54
C PRO A 167 -20.41 -3.81 -2.47
N ARG A 168 -19.28 -3.24 -2.87
CA ARG A 168 -18.40 -2.50 -1.97
C ARG A 168 -18.93 -1.09 -1.75
N LYS A 169 -19.06 -0.71 -0.47
CA LYS A 169 -19.18 0.69 -0.07
C LYS A 169 -17.80 1.28 0.11
N ARG A 170 -17.69 2.58 -0.13
CA ARG A 170 -16.49 3.35 0.14
C ARG A 170 -16.19 3.39 1.63
N ILE A 171 -14.90 3.30 1.96
CA ILE A 171 -14.41 3.47 3.33
C ILE A 171 -13.61 4.78 3.42
N ALA A 172 -13.71 5.49 4.55
CA ALA A 172 -13.07 6.80 4.74
C ALA A 172 -11.53 6.74 4.66
N SER A 173 -10.94 5.63 5.13
CA SER A 173 -9.49 5.39 5.09
C SER A 173 -8.95 5.06 3.69
N GLU A 174 -9.80 4.91 2.67
CA GLU A 174 -9.37 4.58 1.31
C GLU A 174 -8.99 5.84 0.52
N CYS A 175 -7.71 5.89 0.12
CA CYS A 175 -7.20 6.93 -0.75
C CYS A 175 -7.84 6.87 -2.15
N ARG A 176 -7.99 8.06 -2.73
CA ARG A 176 -8.54 8.24 -4.07
C ARG A 176 -7.74 9.28 -4.81
N LEU A 177 -7.36 8.93 -6.03
CA LEU A 177 -6.62 9.83 -6.91
C LEU A 177 -7.52 10.93 -7.51
N GLY A 178 -8.81 10.63 -7.67
CA GLY A 178 -9.75 11.54 -8.32
C GLY A 178 -9.47 11.68 -9.82
N ARG A 179 -9.58 12.90 -10.36
CA ARG A 179 -9.28 13.20 -11.77
C ARG A 179 -7.76 13.14 -12.00
N LEU A 180 -7.36 12.47 -13.08
CA LEU A 180 -5.96 12.47 -13.51
C LEU A 180 -5.53 13.89 -13.92
N ARG A 181 -4.33 14.26 -13.50
CA ARG A 181 -3.61 15.44 -13.96
C ARG A 181 -3.01 15.18 -15.34
N GLU A 182 -2.58 16.26 -15.98
CA GLU A 182 -1.85 16.19 -17.23
C GLU A 182 -0.59 15.32 -17.08
N GLY A 183 -0.31 14.46 -18.07
CA GLY A 183 0.80 13.50 -18.06
C GLY A 183 0.56 12.21 -17.26
N GLU A 184 -0.34 12.17 -16.27
CA GLU A 184 -0.53 10.94 -15.45
C GLU A 184 -1.12 9.77 -16.24
N MET A 185 -1.86 10.06 -17.32
CA MET A 185 -2.38 9.01 -18.19
C MET A 185 -1.23 8.25 -18.87
N ASP A 186 -0.19 8.96 -19.29
CA ASP A 186 0.97 8.38 -19.98
C ASP A 186 1.74 7.43 -19.06
N GLU A 187 1.75 7.73 -17.76
CA GLU A 187 2.34 6.88 -16.73
C GLU A 187 1.61 5.55 -16.58
N PHE A 188 0.27 5.57 -16.54
CA PHE A 188 -0.54 4.34 -16.52
C PHE A 188 -0.40 3.53 -17.82
N LEU A 189 -0.23 4.19 -18.96
CA LEU A 189 -0.07 3.51 -20.26
C LEU A 189 1.23 2.71 -20.34
N LYS A 190 2.26 3.01 -19.53
CA LYS A 190 3.51 2.20 -19.46
C LYS A 190 3.26 0.73 -19.09
N LEU A 191 2.17 0.45 -18.38
CA LEU A 191 1.83 -0.90 -17.92
C LEU A 191 0.77 -1.59 -18.80
N ALA A 192 0.16 -0.87 -19.73
CA ALA A 192 -0.96 -1.35 -20.53
C ALA A 192 -0.55 -1.61 -21.97
N GLU A 193 -1.07 -2.69 -22.55
CA GLU A 193 -0.84 -2.97 -23.97
C GLU A 193 -1.63 -1.99 -24.86
N PRO A 194 -0.99 -1.43 -25.90
CA PRO A 194 -1.68 -0.60 -26.88
C PRO A 194 -2.57 -1.47 -27.78
N GLY A 195 -3.60 -0.85 -28.36
CA GLY A 195 -4.43 -1.54 -29.34
C GLY A 195 -5.91 -1.15 -29.27
N PRO A 196 -6.66 -1.41 -30.36
CA PRO A 196 -8.09 -1.13 -30.40
C PRO A 196 -8.83 -2.06 -29.43
N ARG A 197 -9.96 -1.58 -28.91
CA ARG A 197 -10.90 -2.41 -28.15
C ARG A 197 -11.41 -3.56 -29.03
N ALA A 198 -11.40 -4.78 -28.51
CA ALA A 198 -12.00 -5.93 -29.17
C ALA A 198 -13.50 -5.70 -29.43
N ALA A 199 -13.96 -6.03 -30.64
CA ALA A 199 -15.38 -5.94 -30.99
C ALA A 199 -16.24 -7.01 -30.29
N SER A 200 -15.62 -8.15 -29.99
CA SER A 200 -16.18 -9.23 -29.18
C SER A 200 -15.05 -9.95 -28.48
N VAL A 201 -15.21 -10.26 -27.20
CA VAL A 201 -14.20 -10.99 -26.43
C VAL A 201 -14.50 -12.49 -26.42
N THR A 202 -13.57 -13.29 -26.97
CA THR A 202 -13.57 -14.75 -26.83
C THR A 202 -12.51 -15.19 -25.81
N PRO A 203 -12.54 -16.44 -25.30
CA PRO A 203 -11.48 -16.96 -24.43
C PRO A 203 -10.07 -16.77 -24.99
N GLU A 204 -9.90 -16.88 -26.30
CA GLU A 204 -8.62 -16.73 -27.00
C GLU A 204 -8.14 -15.28 -27.04
N THR A 205 -9.07 -14.31 -27.12
CA THR A 205 -8.75 -12.88 -27.16
C THR A 205 -8.80 -12.20 -25.79
N ALA A 206 -9.30 -12.89 -24.76
CA ALA A 206 -9.54 -12.33 -23.44
C ALA A 206 -8.26 -11.80 -22.78
N ALA A 207 -7.15 -12.54 -22.88
CA ALA A 207 -5.87 -12.11 -22.32
C ALA A 207 -5.38 -10.81 -22.96
N ALA A 208 -5.48 -10.69 -24.29
CA ALA A 208 -5.06 -9.49 -25.02
C ALA A 208 -5.93 -8.27 -24.69
N GLU A 209 -7.26 -8.45 -24.59
CA GLU A 209 -8.17 -7.38 -24.19
C GLU A 209 -8.02 -7.02 -22.70
N ALA A 210 -7.71 -7.98 -21.83
CA ALA A 210 -7.42 -7.72 -20.41
C ALA A 210 -6.09 -6.97 -20.22
N ALA A 211 -5.07 -7.28 -21.02
CA ALA A 211 -3.77 -6.61 -21.02
C ALA A 211 -3.86 -5.12 -21.39
N ARG A 212 -4.99 -4.66 -21.95
CA ARG A 212 -5.29 -3.24 -22.15
C ARG A 212 -5.57 -2.48 -20.84
N CYS A 213 -5.70 -3.16 -19.70
CA CYS A 213 -5.95 -2.53 -18.42
C CYS A 213 -4.81 -1.57 -18.01
N LEU A 214 -5.19 -0.38 -17.52
CA LEU A 214 -4.23 0.59 -16.97
C LEU A 214 -3.67 0.22 -15.60
N HIS A 215 -4.19 -0.83 -14.96
CA HIS A 215 -3.83 -1.22 -13.59
C HIS A 215 -3.87 -0.05 -12.59
N CYS A 216 -4.91 0.79 -12.69
CA CYS A 216 -5.05 1.98 -11.86
C CYS A 216 -5.50 1.71 -10.41
N ASP A 217 -5.64 0.45 -10.01
CA ASP A 217 -5.85 0.01 -8.63
C ASP A 217 -4.55 -0.05 -7.82
N CYS A 218 -4.68 -0.29 -6.52
CA CYS A 218 -3.56 -0.68 -5.68
C CYS A 218 -3.27 -2.18 -5.86
N ARG A 219 -2.04 -2.51 -6.24
CA ARG A 219 -1.57 -3.89 -6.44
C ARG A 219 -1.43 -4.68 -5.14
N ASP A 220 -1.40 -3.97 -4.00
CA ASP A 220 -1.38 -4.53 -2.65
C ASP A 220 -2.72 -4.24 -1.95
N ALA A 221 -3.84 -4.53 -2.60
CA ALA A 221 -5.16 -4.20 -2.05
C ALA A 221 -5.52 -5.04 -0.82
N VAL A 222 -4.98 -6.26 -0.70
CA VAL A 222 -5.32 -7.24 0.32
C VAL A 222 -4.42 -7.12 1.56
N ASP A 223 -3.11 -7.06 1.37
CA ASP A 223 -2.12 -7.16 2.46
C ASP A 223 -1.52 -5.81 2.89
N CYS A 224 -1.96 -4.69 2.30
CA CYS A 224 -1.47 -3.35 2.64
C CYS A 224 -1.73 -3.02 4.12
N LYS A 225 -0.64 -3.01 4.89
CA LYS A 225 -0.65 -2.71 6.33
C LYS A 225 -1.17 -1.31 6.63
N LEU A 226 -0.84 -0.32 5.79
CA LEU A 226 -1.35 1.05 5.97
C LEU A 226 -2.88 1.07 5.91
N ARG A 227 -3.46 0.37 4.92
CA ARG A 227 -4.91 0.28 4.75
C ARG A 227 -5.55 -0.50 5.89
N ALA A 228 -4.95 -1.60 6.33
CA ALA A 228 -5.44 -2.41 7.45
C ALA A 228 -5.48 -1.59 8.75
N PHE A 229 -4.37 -0.96 9.14
CA PHE A 229 -4.33 -0.14 10.36
C PHE A 229 -5.21 1.10 10.25
N ALA A 230 -5.27 1.76 9.10
CA ALA A 230 -6.16 2.90 8.92
C ALA A 230 -7.64 2.54 9.08
N ARG A 231 -8.05 1.33 8.68
CA ARG A 231 -9.40 0.82 8.94
C ARG A 231 -9.63 0.50 10.40
N GLU A 232 -8.69 -0.21 11.02
CA GLU A 232 -8.76 -0.61 12.43
C GLU A 232 -8.92 0.60 13.35
N TYR A 233 -8.12 1.64 13.13
CA TYR A 233 -8.13 2.87 13.93
C TYR A 233 -9.17 3.92 13.47
N GLY A 234 -9.95 3.60 12.43
CA GLY A 234 -10.97 4.51 11.90
C GLY A 234 -10.43 5.84 11.36
N ALA A 235 -9.23 5.81 10.77
CA ALA A 235 -8.59 6.98 10.16
C ALA A 235 -9.35 7.46 8.92
N ASP A 236 -9.41 8.77 8.71
CA ASP A 236 -9.95 9.40 7.50
C ASP A 236 -8.83 9.96 6.62
N ALA A 237 -8.68 9.42 5.41
CA ALA A 237 -7.66 9.86 4.46
C ALA A 237 -7.85 11.32 4.00
N ALA A 238 -9.02 11.92 4.22
CA ALA A 238 -9.30 13.32 3.90
C ALA A 238 -9.09 14.28 5.09
N ARG A 239 -8.83 13.76 6.31
CA ARG A 239 -8.76 14.55 7.54
C ARG A 239 -7.61 15.55 7.53
N HIS A 240 -6.44 15.08 7.10
CA HIS A 240 -5.26 15.89 6.86
C HIS A 240 -5.02 15.92 5.35
N ARG A 241 -4.89 17.12 4.80
CA ARG A 241 -4.37 17.28 3.45
C ARG A 241 -2.91 17.68 3.59
N GLY A 242 -2.03 16.87 3.02
CA GLY A 242 -0.66 17.28 2.78
C GLY A 242 -0.59 18.47 1.82
N PRO A 243 0.61 18.82 1.33
CA PRO A 243 0.76 19.76 0.24
C PRO A 243 0.06 19.23 -1.03
N GLU A 244 0.35 19.86 -2.17
CA GLU A 244 -0.17 19.37 -3.44
C GLU A 244 0.13 17.87 -3.63
N ARG A 245 -0.89 17.07 -3.97
CA ARG A 245 -0.71 15.62 -4.12
C ARG A 245 0.43 15.31 -5.10
N THR A 246 1.25 14.34 -4.72
CA THR A 246 2.29 13.78 -5.59
C THR A 246 1.68 13.38 -6.93
N HIS A 247 2.36 13.78 -8.00
CA HIS A 247 2.00 13.39 -9.35
C HIS A 247 2.23 11.88 -9.50
N VAL A 248 1.31 11.18 -10.17
CA VAL A 248 1.48 9.74 -10.40
C VAL A 248 2.65 9.53 -11.32
N GLU A 249 3.64 8.79 -10.85
CA GLU A 249 4.76 8.28 -11.63
C GLU A 249 4.74 6.75 -11.49
N ILE A 250 4.92 6.05 -12.60
CA ILE A 250 5.05 4.60 -12.61
C ILE A 250 6.42 4.26 -13.16
N VAL A 251 7.24 3.65 -12.30
CA VAL A 251 8.61 3.26 -12.63
C VAL A 251 8.68 1.74 -12.74
N PRO A 252 8.76 1.17 -13.95
CA PRO A 252 9.05 -0.25 -14.13
C PRO A 252 10.43 -0.59 -13.56
N VAL A 253 10.51 -1.67 -12.79
CA VAL A 253 11.76 -2.16 -12.19
C VAL A 253 12.03 -3.56 -12.72
N GLY A 254 12.92 -3.62 -13.73
CA GLY A 254 13.10 -4.84 -14.51
C GLY A 254 11.82 -5.25 -15.23
N GLU A 255 11.60 -6.55 -15.39
CA GLU A 255 10.40 -7.09 -16.04
C GLU A 255 9.27 -7.43 -15.06
N GLY A 256 9.60 -7.68 -13.78
CA GLY A 256 8.67 -8.27 -12.81
C GLY A 256 8.06 -7.31 -11.79
N TYR A 257 8.58 -6.08 -11.65
CA TYR A 257 8.17 -5.20 -10.55
C TYR A 257 7.90 -3.77 -11.01
N VAL A 258 7.23 -3.02 -10.15
CA VAL A 258 6.91 -1.61 -10.36
C VAL A 258 7.09 -0.83 -9.06
N PHE A 259 7.56 0.41 -9.18
CA PHE A 259 7.57 1.39 -8.12
C PHE A 259 6.65 2.57 -8.45
N GLU A 260 5.76 2.90 -7.52
CA GLU A 260 4.82 4.01 -7.59
C GLU A 260 5.09 4.96 -6.41
N PRO A 261 5.89 6.03 -6.59
CA PRO A 261 6.31 6.92 -5.50
C PRO A 261 5.14 7.56 -4.75
N ALA A 262 4.04 7.84 -5.46
CA ALA A 262 2.83 8.44 -4.89
C ALA A 262 2.18 7.57 -3.81
N LYS A 263 2.39 6.24 -3.84
CA LYS A 263 1.88 5.29 -2.84
C LYS A 263 2.86 5.07 -1.68
N CYS A 264 4.08 5.62 -1.75
CA CYS A 264 5.12 5.42 -0.74
C CYS A 264 4.88 6.32 0.48
N VAL A 265 5.01 5.75 1.67
CA VAL A 265 4.95 6.48 2.95
C VAL A 265 6.32 6.73 3.57
N SER A 266 7.39 6.63 2.78
CA SER A 266 8.78 6.91 3.20
C SER A 266 9.21 6.15 4.47
N CYS A 267 8.72 4.91 4.64
CA CYS A 267 9.02 4.09 5.81
C CYS A 267 10.50 3.68 5.94
N GLY A 268 11.25 3.72 4.83
CA GLY A 268 12.67 3.38 4.76
C GLY A 268 12.99 1.90 4.96
N ILE A 269 12.00 0.99 4.89
CA ILE A 269 12.28 -0.46 4.97
C ILE A 269 13.17 -0.89 3.82
N CYS A 270 12.84 -0.50 2.59
CA CYS A 270 13.62 -0.85 1.40
C CYS A 270 15.08 -0.34 1.45
N VAL A 271 15.28 0.89 1.91
CA VAL A 271 16.60 1.51 2.11
C VAL A 271 17.43 0.69 3.11
N ARG A 272 16.88 0.48 4.32
CA ARG A 272 17.57 -0.23 5.40
C ARG A 272 17.80 -1.70 5.07
N LEU A 273 16.91 -2.34 4.32
CA LEU A 273 17.08 -3.72 3.90
C LEU A 273 18.27 -3.84 2.96
N GLY A 274 18.36 -2.98 1.93
CA GLY A 274 19.53 -3.00 1.04
C GLY A 274 20.84 -2.70 1.77
N GLU A 275 20.84 -1.77 2.74
CA GLU A 275 22.01 -1.50 3.60
C GLU A 275 22.39 -2.71 4.46
N ALA A 276 21.41 -3.34 5.13
CA ALA A 276 21.65 -4.48 6.03
C ALA A 276 22.09 -5.75 5.29
N ARG A 277 21.73 -5.91 4.02
CA ARG A 277 22.12 -7.05 3.17
C ARG A 277 23.42 -6.81 2.40
N GLY A 278 24.09 -5.67 2.62
CA GLY A 278 25.36 -5.36 1.95
C GLY A 278 25.20 -5.08 0.46
N GLY A 279 24.04 -4.59 0.02
CA GLY A 279 23.83 -4.16 -1.35
C GLY A 279 24.83 -3.08 -1.73
N LYS A 280 25.64 -3.33 -2.77
CA LYS A 280 26.68 -2.38 -3.24
C LYS A 280 26.10 -1.02 -3.66
N LEU A 281 24.87 -1.04 -4.15
CA LEU A 281 24.03 0.11 -4.49
C LEU A 281 22.64 -0.22 -3.91
N SER A 282 22.12 0.62 -3.03
CA SER A 282 20.79 0.47 -2.42
C SER A 282 19.95 1.71 -2.69
N LEU A 283 18.63 1.58 -2.63
CA LEU A 283 17.72 2.73 -2.57
C LEU A 283 18.11 3.65 -1.41
N THR A 284 17.83 4.94 -1.54
CA THR A 284 18.10 5.95 -0.52
C THR A 284 16.97 6.97 -0.47
N PHE A 285 17.03 7.85 0.54
CA PHE A 285 16.15 9.01 0.63
C PHE A 285 16.76 10.17 -0.18
N LEU A 286 15.97 10.69 -1.11
CA LEU A 286 16.28 11.88 -1.87
C LEU A 286 15.50 13.06 -1.28
N ASN A 287 16.05 14.28 -1.41
CA ASN A 287 15.45 15.53 -0.94
C ASN A 287 15.19 15.59 0.59
N ARG A 288 14.35 16.55 1.04
CA ARG A 288 14.01 16.80 2.45
C ARG A 288 12.59 17.38 2.56
N GLY A 289 11.97 17.25 3.75
CA GLY A 289 10.62 17.76 4.02
C GLY A 289 9.56 17.01 3.21
N TYR A 290 8.56 17.74 2.71
CA TYR A 290 7.49 17.19 1.87
C TYR A 290 7.97 16.65 0.51
N ASP A 291 9.17 17.05 0.06
CA ASP A 291 9.74 16.59 -1.21
C ASP A 291 10.51 15.26 -1.08
N VAL A 292 10.55 14.67 0.14
CA VAL A 292 11.25 13.41 0.37
C VAL A 292 10.66 12.32 -0.51
N ARG A 293 11.54 11.63 -1.24
CA ARG A 293 11.18 10.45 -2.02
C ARG A 293 12.23 9.37 -1.88
N VAL A 294 11.80 8.12 -1.96
CA VAL A 294 12.70 6.99 -2.08
C VAL A 294 13.08 6.82 -3.55
N GLY A 295 14.37 6.61 -3.82
CA GLY A 295 14.85 6.34 -5.17
C GLY A 295 16.27 5.80 -5.18
N PRO A 296 16.77 5.38 -6.35
CA PRO A 296 18.16 4.97 -6.50
C PRO A 296 19.09 6.18 -6.35
N PRO A 297 20.38 5.95 -6.03
CA PRO A 297 21.40 6.99 -6.10
C PRO A 297 21.50 7.59 -7.50
N VAL A 298 22.02 8.81 -7.59
CA VAL A 298 22.17 9.51 -8.89
C VAL A 298 23.02 8.67 -9.84
N GLY A 299 22.51 8.48 -11.07
CA GLY A 299 23.18 7.70 -12.11
C GLY A 299 22.96 6.19 -12.01
N VAL A 300 22.13 5.72 -11.08
CA VAL A 300 21.78 4.30 -10.91
C VAL A 300 20.31 4.10 -11.25
N SER A 301 19.98 3.06 -12.01
CA SER A 301 18.58 2.70 -12.26
C SER A 301 17.95 1.97 -11.06
N PHE A 302 16.61 1.92 -10.99
CA PHE A 302 15.95 1.10 -9.97
C PHE A 302 16.32 -0.38 -10.08
N ALA A 303 16.43 -0.92 -11.31
CA ALA A 303 16.79 -2.32 -11.52
C ALA A 303 18.19 -2.64 -10.95
N GLU A 304 19.16 -1.75 -11.16
CA GLU A 304 20.51 -1.88 -10.59
C GLU A 304 20.53 -1.71 -9.06
N ALA A 305 19.73 -0.78 -8.52
CA ALA A 305 19.68 -0.51 -7.08
C ALA A 305 18.97 -1.60 -6.28
N LEU A 306 17.98 -2.29 -6.85
CA LEU A 306 17.32 -3.43 -6.20
C LEU A 306 18.11 -4.73 -6.44
N GLY A 307 18.61 -4.93 -7.66
CA GLY A 307 19.43 -6.09 -8.03
C GLY A 307 18.81 -7.42 -7.59
N GLU A 308 19.61 -8.27 -6.95
CA GLU A 308 19.21 -9.58 -6.43
C GLU A 308 18.25 -9.49 -5.24
N LEU A 309 18.15 -8.33 -4.58
CA LEU A 309 17.29 -8.10 -3.42
C LEU A 309 15.87 -7.66 -3.81
N ALA A 310 15.57 -7.55 -5.10
CA ALA A 310 14.30 -7.00 -5.58
C ALA A 310 13.07 -7.68 -4.95
N GLU A 311 13.04 -9.02 -4.95
CA GLU A 311 11.93 -9.80 -4.40
C GLU A 311 11.77 -9.57 -2.89
N GLU A 312 12.86 -9.61 -2.11
CA GLU A 312 12.82 -9.38 -0.65
C GLU A 312 12.36 -7.95 -0.33
N ILE A 313 12.87 -6.96 -1.06
CA ILE A 313 12.53 -5.54 -0.88
C ILE A 313 11.06 -5.27 -1.22
N VAL A 314 10.56 -5.83 -2.33
CA VAL A 314 9.17 -5.68 -2.77
C VAL A 314 8.23 -6.33 -1.75
N ALA A 315 8.52 -7.56 -1.34
CA ALA A 315 7.73 -8.26 -0.32
C ALA A 315 7.75 -7.56 1.06
N ALA A 316 8.78 -6.75 1.34
CA ALA A 316 8.91 -6.00 2.58
C ALA A 316 8.15 -4.67 2.58
N CYS A 317 7.63 -4.20 1.44
CA CYS A 317 6.91 -2.92 1.37
C CYS A 317 5.61 -3.00 2.18
N PRO A 318 5.35 -2.10 3.15
CA PRO A 318 4.12 -2.14 3.96
C PRO A 318 2.90 -1.52 3.26
N THR A 319 3.04 -1.20 1.97
CA THR A 319 2.08 -0.49 1.12
C THR A 319 2.22 -1.02 -0.30
N GLY A 320 1.32 -0.66 -1.21
CA GLY A 320 1.44 -0.98 -2.64
C GLY A 320 2.38 -0.10 -3.45
N ALA A 321 3.38 0.54 -2.83
CA ALA A 321 4.34 1.40 -3.54
C ALA A 321 5.36 0.61 -4.35
N LEU A 322 5.87 -0.50 -3.80
CA LEU A 322 6.68 -1.48 -4.51
C LEU A 322 5.83 -2.74 -4.64
N ALA A 323 5.58 -3.19 -5.86
CA ALA A 323 4.70 -4.33 -6.10
C ALA A 323 5.14 -5.14 -7.32
N ARG A 324 4.63 -6.38 -7.41
CA ARG A 324 4.74 -7.19 -8.62
C ARG A 324 3.86 -6.63 -9.74
N ARG A 325 4.38 -6.72 -10.97
CA ARG A 325 3.68 -6.30 -12.19
C ARG A 325 2.57 -7.29 -12.57
#